data_AF-A0AAN5I9A3-F1
#
_entry.id   AF-A0AAN5I9A3-F1
#
_cell.length_a   1.000
_cell.length_b   1.000
_cell.length_c   1.000
_cell.angle_alpha   90.00
_cell.angle_beta   90.00
_cell.angle_gamma   90.00
#
_symmetry.space_group_name_H-M   'P 1'
#
loop_
_entity.id
_entity.type
_entity.pdbx_description
1 polymer ?
#
loop_
_entity_poly.entity_id
_entity_poly.type
_entity_poly.pdbx_seq_one_letter_code
_entity_poly.pdbx_strand_id
1 'polypeptide(L)'
;MAGNSKFVLRWEIDNAKTTLAGERGESNEFYEGGFIWTMGFNKNVGTLGKTDITLTCDHGRRGEWRCETELQFILKYNTTTPYLWKMKKTFTNGNQVLSDYKRINTPSTPLSPRNLINDKMVCEFHVNVISSKFPPILDLAKFCPNGMGNVTLVIEDKKIRVSKEYLSVHSPVFAAMFFGD
;
A
#
# COMPACT_ATOMS: atom_id res chain seq x y z
N MET A 1 13.72 -8.78 0.64
CA MET A 1 14.12 -7.78 -0.38
C MET A 1 13.95 -6.41 0.26
N ALA A 2 15.03 -5.65 0.40
CA ALA A 2 14.94 -4.27 0.87
C ALA A 2 14.47 -3.43 -0.33
N GLY A 3 13.18 -3.09 -0.37
CA GLY A 3 12.64 -2.17 -1.37
C GLY A 3 13.23 -0.78 -1.17
N ASN A 4 13.18 0.05 -2.21
CA ASN A 4 13.54 1.47 -2.09
C ASN A 4 12.69 2.10 -0.98
N SER A 5 13.33 2.72 0.00
CA SER A 5 12.64 3.41 1.09
C SER A 5 12.05 4.75 0.65
N LYS A 6 12.44 5.25 -0.52
CA LYS A 6 11.93 6.50 -1.12
C LYS A 6 11.40 6.23 -2.52
N PHE A 7 10.14 6.57 -2.76
CA PHE A 7 9.48 6.37 -4.06
C PHE A 7 8.36 7.39 -4.27
N VAL A 8 7.87 7.48 -5.52
CA VAL A 8 6.79 8.40 -5.89
C VAL A 8 5.64 7.59 -6.46
N LEU A 9 4.47 7.71 -5.83
CA LEU A 9 3.21 7.21 -6.34
C LEU A 9 2.56 8.33 -7.14
N ARG A 10 2.14 8.04 -8.38
CA ARG A 10 1.51 9.02 -9.28
C ARG A 10 0.22 8.45 -9.84
N TRP A 11 -0.87 9.16 -9.62
CA TRP A 11 -2.17 8.84 -10.18
C TRP A 11 -2.65 9.99 -11.07
N GLU A 12 -2.85 9.68 -12.34
CA GLU A 12 -3.45 10.58 -13.31
C GLU A 12 -4.92 10.24 -13.48
N ILE A 13 -5.76 11.25 -13.30
CA ILE A 13 -7.19 11.14 -13.48
C ILE A 13 -7.55 11.93 -14.73
N ASP A 14 -7.81 11.20 -15.80
CA ASP A 14 -8.45 11.73 -17.00
C ASP A 14 -9.96 11.93 -16.76
N ASN A 15 -10.55 12.87 -17.49
CA ASN A 15 -11.95 13.25 -17.34
C ASN A 15 -12.32 13.57 -15.87
N ALA A 16 -11.41 14.26 -15.18
CA ALA A 16 -11.45 14.46 -13.74
C ALA A 16 -12.77 15.10 -13.27
N LYS A 17 -13.42 15.96 -14.06
CA LYS A 17 -14.75 16.51 -13.77
C LYS A 17 -15.79 15.41 -13.55
N THR A 18 -15.86 14.46 -14.46
CA THR A 18 -16.83 13.36 -14.41
C THR A 18 -16.45 12.36 -13.34
N THR A 19 -15.16 12.02 -13.25
CA THR A 19 -14.65 11.08 -12.25
C THR A 19 -14.87 11.61 -10.83
N LEU A 20 -14.54 12.87 -10.57
CA LEU A 20 -14.82 13.55 -9.30
C LEU A 20 -16.29 13.92 -9.14
N ALA A 21 -17.14 13.82 -10.17
CA ALA A 21 -18.59 13.92 -10.00
C ALA A 21 -19.15 12.67 -9.29
N GLY A 22 -18.50 11.51 -9.43
CA GLY A 22 -18.82 10.29 -8.72
C GLY A 22 -18.65 10.38 -7.20
N GLU A 23 -19.16 9.37 -6.50
CA GLU A 23 -19.07 9.28 -5.03
C GLU A 23 -17.68 8.86 -4.56
N ARG A 24 -17.03 7.94 -5.30
CA ARG A 24 -15.74 7.36 -4.96
C ARG A 24 -14.94 7.01 -6.21
N GLY A 25 -13.62 6.93 -6.07
CA GLY A 25 -12.74 6.38 -7.11
C GLY A 25 -11.39 6.00 -6.52
N GLU A 26 -10.71 5.06 -7.17
CA GLU A 26 -9.45 4.49 -6.71
C GLU A 26 -8.48 4.36 -7.90
N SER A 27 -7.18 4.43 -7.60
CA SER A 27 -6.12 4.13 -8.54
C SER A 27 -5.92 2.62 -8.67
N ASN A 28 -5.06 2.22 -9.60
CA ASN A 28 -4.45 0.89 -9.55
C ASN A 28 -3.53 0.76 -8.33
N GLU A 29 -3.18 -0.47 -8.00
CA GLU A 29 -2.25 -0.80 -6.92
C GLU A 29 -0.80 -0.47 -7.32
N PHE A 30 -0.03 0.05 -6.37
CA PHE A 30 1.40 0.26 -6.49
C PHE A 30 2.17 -0.64 -5.52
N TYR A 31 3.18 -1.35 -6.01
CA TYR A 31 3.96 -2.31 -5.22
C TYR A 31 5.35 -1.74 -4.90
N GLU A 32 5.46 -1.04 -3.78
CA GLU A 32 6.67 -0.29 -3.43
C GLU A 32 7.01 -0.38 -1.94
N GLY A 33 8.31 -0.39 -1.62
CA GLY A 33 8.78 -0.45 -0.23
C GLY A 33 8.38 -1.72 0.54
N GLY A 34 7.95 -2.78 -0.17
CA GLY A 34 7.41 -4.01 0.44
C GLY A 34 5.93 -3.92 0.83
N PHE A 35 5.21 -2.90 0.38
CA PHE A 35 3.78 -2.69 0.62
C PHE A 35 3.04 -2.49 -0.70
N ILE A 36 1.73 -2.70 -0.65
CA ILE A 36 0.74 -2.38 -1.66
C ILE A 36 0.13 -1.04 -1.28
N TRP A 37 0.13 -0.08 -2.20
CA TRP A 37 -0.43 1.25 -1.99
C TRP A 37 -1.57 1.48 -2.95
N THR A 38 -2.65 2.10 -2.48
CA THR A 38 -3.76 2.52 -3.33
C THR A 38 -4.13 3.97 -3.01
N MET A 39 -4.29 4.78 -4.05
CA MET A 39 -4.76 6.15 -3.92
C MET A 39 -6.25 6.17 -4.21
N GLY A 40 -7.01 7.01 -3.52
CA GLY A 40 -8.45 7.09 -3.77
C GLY A 40 -9.03 8.45 -3.44
N PHE A 41 -10.28 8.64 -3.80
CA PHE A 41 -11.08 9.77 -3.34
C PHE A 41 -12.47 9.33 -2.90
N ASN A 42 -13.05 10.10 -1.98
CA ASN A 42 -14.43 9.91 -1.53
C ASN A 42 -15.11 11.27 -1.33
N LYS A 43 -16.34 11.41 -1.82
CA LYS A 43 -17.19 12.56 -1.52
C LYS A 43 -17.85 12.39 -0.16
N ASN A 44 -17.56 13.31 0.73
CA ASN A 44 -18.19 13.29 2.03
C ASN A 44 -19.61 13.91 1.94
N VAL A 45 -20.63 13.04 1.95
CA VAL A 45 -22.05 13.41 1.87
C VAL A 45 -22.47 14.38 2.98
N GLY A 46 -21.79 14.34 4.14
CA GLY A 46 -22.09 15.21 5.28
C GLY A 46 -21.49 16.61 5.22
N THR A 47 -20.54 16.88 4.31
CA THR A 47 -19.92 18.21 4.18
C THR A 47 -19.97 18.71 2.75
N LEU A 48 -20.85 19.70 2.51
CA LEU A 48 -21.00 20.52 1.31
C LEU A 48 -19.74 20.52 0.40
N GLY A 49 -19.75 19.64 -0.61
CA GLY A 49 -18.84 19.65 -1.76
C GLY A 49 -17.39 19.20 -1.51
N LYS A 50 -17.07 18.63 -0.34
CA LYS A 50 -15.68 18.27 -0.04
C LYS A 50 -15.33 16.87 -0.59
N THR A 51 -14.22 16.81 -1.31
CA THR A 51 -13.63 15.55 -1.78
C THR A 51 -12.42 15.24 -0.92
N ASP A 52 -12.43 14.09 -0.28
CA ASP A 52 -11.31 13.59 0.51
C ASP A 52 -10.41 12.76 -0.42
N ILE A 53 -9.12 13.09 -0.46
CA ILE A 53 -8.10 12.25 -1.11
C ILE A 53 -7.52 11.32 -0.05
N THR A 54 -7.32 10.07 -0.42
CA THR A 54 -6.90 9.00 0.47
C THR A 54 -5.68 8.29 -0.10
N LEU A 55 -4.84 7.77 0.79
CA LEU A 55 -3.74 6.89 0.48
C LEU A 55 -3.81 5.73 1.47
N THR A 56 -3.88 4.51 0.94
CA THR A 56 -3.84 3.28 1.73
C THR A 56 -2.48 2.61 1.58
N CYS A 57 -2.14 1.81 2.57
CA CYS A 57 -0.93 1.00 2.63
C CYS A 57 -1.36 -0.35 3.18
N ASP A 58 -1.05 -1.43 2.48
CA ASP A 58 -1.29 -2.80 2.91
C ASP A 58 -0.02 -3.63 2.70
N HIS A 59 0.22 -4.58 3.59
CA HIS A 59 1.31 -5.55 3.44
C HIS A 59 0.86 -6.80 2.66
N GLY A 60 -0.44 -6.99 2.43
CA GLY A 60 -0.99 -8.13 1.70
C GLY A 60 -0.87 -9.47 2.44
N ARG A 61 -0.41 -9.47 3.70
CA ARG A 61 -0.28 -10.67 4.55
C ARG A 61 -1.08 -10.51 5.84
N ARG A 62 -1.58 -11.64 6.34
CA ARG A 62 -2.20 -11.72 7.67
C ARG A 62 -1.13 -11.51 8.75
N GLY A 63 -1.49 -10.79 9.81
CA GLY A 63 -0.62 -10.52 10.96
C GLY A 63 -0.42 -9.03 11.24
N GLU A 64 0.08 -8.70 12.42
CA GLU A 64 0.34 -7.32 12.80
C GLU A 64 1.54 -6.76 12.04
N TRP A 65 1.32 -5.68 11.31
CA TRP A 65 2.38 -4.94 10.62
C TRP A 65 2.26 -3.45 10.93
N ARG A 66 3.37 -2.73 10.78
CA ARG A 66 3.46 -1.29 10.95
C ARG A 66 4.38 -0.70 9.90
N CYS A 67 3.96 0.37 9.24
CA CYS A 67 4.75 1.14 8.29
C CYS A 67 4.76 2.61 8.71
N GLU A 68 5.92 3.13 9.08
CA GLU A 68 6.11 4.54 9.41
C GLU A 68 6.68 5.27 8.21
N THR A 69 6.03 6.37 7.82
CA THR A 69 6.36 7.10 6.61
C THR A 69 6.37 8.60 6.84
N GLU A 70 7.17 9.29 6.05
CA GLU A 70 7.04 10.71 5.75
C GLU A 70 6.50 10.83 4.33
N LEU A 71 5.41 11.57 4.18
CA LEU A 71 4.68 11.73 2.94
C LEU A 71 4.75 13.20 2.52
N GLN A 72 5.02 13.43 1.24
CA GLN A 72 4.80 14.71 0.59
C GLN A 72 3.75 14.53 -0.50
N PHE A 73 2.57 15.11 -0.26
CA PHE A 73 1.46 15.15 -1.18
C PHE A 73 1.61 16.33 -2.14
N ILE A 74 1.44 16.07 -3.44
CA ILE A 74 1.48 17.07 -4.48
C ILE A 74 0.24 16.91 -5.37
N LEU A 75 -0.52 17.99 -5.54
CA LEU A 75 -1.69 18.01 -6.41
C LEU A 75 -1.54 19.05 -7.52
N LYS A 76 -1.67 18.59 -8.77
CA LYS A 76 -1.55 19.40 -10.00
C LYS A 76 -2.88 19.35 -10.75
N TYR A 77 -3.54 20.49 -10.95
CA TYR A 77 -4.86 20.54 -11.60
C TYR A 77 -5.15 21.85 -12.38
N ASN A 78 -4.45 22.96 -12.10
CA ASN A 78 -4.63 24.21 -12.89
C ASN A 78 -3.44 25.18 -12.87
N THR A 79 -2.66 25.18 -11.78
CA THR A 79 -1.81 26.32 -11.47
C THR A 79 -0.37 26.09 -11.91
N THR A 80 0.31 27.18 -12.26
CA THR A 80 1.78 27.26 -12.41
C THR A 80 2.51 26.74 -11.15
N THR A 81 1.83 26.74 -9.99
CA THR A 81 2.35 26.24 -8.71
C THR A 81 1.50 25.08 -8.17
N PRO A 82 2.08 23.89 -7.95
CA PRO A 82 1.34 22.75 -7.42
C PRO A 82 0.95 22.96 -5.96
N TYR A 83 -0.17 22.38 -5.55
CA TYR A 83 -0.50 22.29 -4.13
C TYR A 83 0.44 21.27 -3.47
N LEU A 84 1.10 21.66 -2.38
CA LEU A 84 2.08 20.83 -1.71
C LEU A 84 1.77 20.73 -0.22
N TRP A 85 1.88 19.52 0.32
CA TRP A 85 1.73 19.29 1.75
C TRP A 85 2.65 18.17 2.22
N LYS A 86 3.16 18.27 3.44
CA LYS A 86 4.04 17.26 4.06
C LYS A 86 3.42 16.79 5.37
N MET A 87 3.53 15.50 5.63
CA MET A 87 3.05 14.86 6.86
C MET A 87 3.88 13.64 7.22
N LYS A 88 3.77 13.17 8.46
CA LYS A 88 4.27 11.86 8.89
C LYS A 88 3.10 10.98 9.25
N LYS A 89 3.12 9.72 8.81
CA LYS A 89 2.02 8.78 9.00
C LYS A 89 2.51 7.40 9.37
N THR A 90 1.77 6.76 10.26
CA THR A 90 1.97 5.35 10.63
C THR A 90 0.77 4.54 10.18
N PHE A 91 1.00 3.54 9.33
CA PHE A 91 0.00 2.60 8.85
C PHE A 91 0.10 1.27 9.61
N THR A 92 -1.04 0.63 9.91
CA THR A 92 -1.12 -0.65 10.64
C THR A 92 -2.31 -1.50 10.16
N ASN A 93 -2.26 -2.82 10.40
CA ASN A 93 -3.32 -3.77 10.00
C ASN A 93 -4.71 -3.45 10.61
N GLY A 94 -4.77 -2.89 11.83
CA GLY A 94 -6.03 -2.52 12.49
C GLY A 94 -6.65 -1.20 12.03
N ASN A 95 -5.91 -0.41 11.25
CA ASN A 95 -6.34 0.87 10.70
C ASN A 95 -6.44 0.78 9.18
N GLN A 96 -7.19 -0.20 8.68
CA GLN A 96 -7.34 -0.54 7.25
C GLN A 96 -7.69 0.67 6.36
N VAL A 97 -8.25 1.72 6.95
CA VAL A 97 -8.54 2.97 6.24
C VAL A 97 -8.23 4.14 7.16
N LEU A 98 -6.96 4.52 7.28
CA LEU A 98 -6.64 5.90 7.59
C LEU A 98 -6.34 6.62 6.30
N SER A 99 -7.43 6.89 5.57
CA SER A 99 -7.59 8.12 4.81
C SER A 99 -7.06 9.26 5.67
N ASP A 100 -5.83 9.71 5.45
CA ASP A 100 -5.43 10.97 6.05
C ASP A 100 -6.16 12.05 5.26
N TYR A 101 -7.30 12.43 5.80
CA TYR A 101 -8.28 13.30 5.18
C TYR A 101 -7.67 14.70 5.13
N LYS A 102 -7.03 15.06 4.01
CA LYS A 102 -6.92 16.49 3.74
C LYS A 102 -8.22 16.95 3.12
N ARG A 103 -9.10 17.42 4.00
CA ARG A 103 -10.34 18.09 3.65
C ARG A 103 -10.00 19.35 2.86
N ILE A 104 -10.15 19.29 1.54
CA ILE A 104 -10.04 20.47 0.70
C ILE A 104 -11.33 21.27 0.94
N ASN A 105 -11.24 22.34 1.74
CA ASN A 105 -12.38 23.21 2.05
C ASN A 105 -12.88 23.88 0.76
N THR A 106 -14.03 23.44 0.28
CA THR A 106 -14.77 24.10 -0.79
C THR A 106 -15.85 25.01 -0.21
N PRO A 107 -15.53 26.29 -0.02
CA PRO A 107 -16.54 27.32 -0.29
C PRO A 107 -16.21 28.10 -1.57
N SER A 108 -14.94 28.12 -2.01
CA SER A 108 -14.47 29.03 -3.06
C SER A 108 -13.08 28.73 -3.67
N THR A 109 -12.49 27.54 -3.50
CA THR A 109 -11.22 27.11 -4.16
C THR A 109 -11.28 25.61 -4.49
N PRO A 110 -10.25 24.99 -5.07
CA PRO A 110 -9.72 25.16 -6.42
C PRO A 110 -9.97 23.88 -7.28
N LEU A 111 -10.61 22.85 -6.72
CA LEU A 111 -11.20 21.69 -7.40
C LEU A 111 -12.63 21.98 -7.90
N SER A 112 -12.95 23.26 -8.15
CA SER A 112 -14.11 23.55 -8.98
C SER A 112 -13.83 22.94 -10.35
N PRO A 113 -14.78 22.22 -10.98
CA PRO A 113 -14.68 21.76 -12.37
C PRO A 113 -14.09 22.81 -13.32
N ARG A 114 -14.33 24.10 -13.04
CA ARG A 114 -13.87 25.26 -13.81
C ARG A 114 -12.34 25.41 -13.87
N ASN A 115 -11.60 24.75 -12.98
CA ASN A 115 -10.16 24.91 -12.85
C ASN A 115 -9.37 23.69 -13.36
N LEU A 116 -9.98 22.69 -13.99
CA LEU A 116 -9.20 21.56 -14.50
C LEU A 116 -8.67 21.87 -15.90
N ILE A 117 -7.35 21.99 -16.06
CA ILE A 117 -6.73 22.11 -17.40
C ILE A 117 -6.90 20.78 -18.13
N ASN A 118 -7.49 20.83 -19.32
CA ASN A 118 -7.74 19.67 -20.17
C ASN A 118 -8.50 18.54 -19.48
N ASP A 119 -9.26 18.86 -18.43
CA ASP A 119 -9.99 17.88 -17.62
C ASP A 119 -9.09 16.78 -17.01
N LYS A 120 -7.84 17.15 -16.69
CA LYS A 120 -6.87 16.24 -16.06
C LYS A 120 -6.48 16.71 -14.67
N MET A 121 -6.30 15.75 -13.78
CA MET A 121 -5.77 15.97 -12.43
C MET A 121 -4.65 14.96 -12.18
N VAL A 122 -3.52 15.43 -11.65
CA VAL A 122 -2.41 14.57 -11.25
C VAL A 122 -2.20 14.67 -9.76
N CYS A 123 -2.23 13.51 -9.12
CA CYS A 123 -2.13 13.30 -7.70
C CYS A 123 -0.81 12.54 -7.44
N GLU A 124 0.09 13.09 -6.66
CA GLU A 124 1.40 12.50 -6.37
C GLU A 124 1.61 12.38 -4.86
N PHE A 125 2.08 11.22 -4.41
CA PHE A 125 2.61 11.00 -3.06
C PHE A 125 4.08 10.63 -3.15
N HIS A 126 4.94 11.48 -2.62
CA HIS A 126 6.36 11.21 -2.45
C HIS A 126 6.49 10.56 -1.08
N VAL A 127 6.75 9.26 -1.08
CA VAL A 127 6.77 8.42 0.12
C VAL A 127 8.20 8.18 0.54
N ASN A 128 8.48 8.39 1.83
CA ASN A 128 9.73 8.03 2.48
C ASN A 128 9.42 7.12 3.68
N VAL A 129 9.64 5.81 3.52
CA VAL A 129 9.49 4.82 4.58
C VAL A 129 10.63 4.98 5.58
N ILE A 130 10.28 5.43 6.79
CA ILE A 130 11.20 5.66 7.91
C ILE A 130 11.53 4.32 8.58
N SER A 131 10.50 3.54 8.86
CA SER A 131 10.64 2.23 9.49
C SER A 131 9.49 1.32 9.10
N SER A 132 9.75 0.02 9.09
CA SER A 132 8.73 -1.00 8.93
C SER A 132 8.94 -2.11 9.95
N LYS A 133 7.84 -2.56 10.55
CA LYS A 133 7.79 -3.75 11.40
C LYS A 133 6.82 -4.72 10.78
N PHE A 134 7.33 -5.91 10.50
CA PHE A 134 6.53 -7.02 10.02
C PHE A 134 6.47 -8.07 11.13
N PRO A 135 5.42 -8.91 11.15
CA PRO A 135 5.59 -10.19 11.83
C PRO A 135 6.83 -10.82 11.20
N PRO A 136 7.70 -11.49 11.99
CA PRO A 136 8.85 -12.16 11.43
C PRO A 136 8.35 -12.99 10.25
N ILE A 137 8.76 -12.59 9.04
CA ILE A 137 8.65 -13.46 7.86
C ILE A 137 9.27 -14.75 8.37
N LEU A 138 8.55 -15.88 8.25
CA LEU A 138 9.15 -17.19 8.48
C LEU A 138 10.49 -17.17 7.76
N ASP A 139 11.56 -16.96 8.52
CA ASP A 139 12.88 -16.79 7.97
C ASP A 139 13.28 -18.19 7.60
N LEU A 140 12.97 -18.61 6.37
CA LEU A 140 13.18 -19.97 5.87
C LEU A 140 14.61 -20.46 6.12
N ALA A 141 15.59 -19.54 6.25
CA ALA A 141 16.95 -19.88 6.66
C ALA A 141 17.05 -20.34 8.13
N LYS A 142 16.21 -19.82 9.03
CA LYS A 142 16.02 -20.35 10.40
C LYS A 142 15.31 -21.69 10.46
N PHE A 143 14.67 -22.14 9.38
CA PHE A 143 14.07 -23.49 9.30
C PHE A 143 15.12 -24.56 8.99
N CYS A 144 16.35 -24.15 8.66
CA CYS A 144 17.51 -25.02 8.53
C CYS A 144 18.79 -24.30 8.98
N PRO A 145 18.94 -23.98 10.28
CA PRO A 145 20.07 -23.17 10.77
C PRO A 145 21.45 -23.78 10.46
N ASN A 146 21.53 -25.08 10.17
CA ASN A 146 22.79 -25.83 10.06
C ASN A 146 22.87 -26.72 8.80
N GLY A 147 22.16 -26.38 7.71
CA GLY A 147 22.19 -27.20 6.49
C GLY A 147 21.50 -28.57 6.63
N MET A 148 20.74 -28.79 7.71
CA MET A 148 19.96 -30.01 7.97
C MET A 148 18.73 -30.17 7.06
N GLY A 149 18.68 -29.43 5.95
CA GLY A 149 17.60 -29.53 4.97
C GLY A 149 17.67 -30.87 4.26
N ASN A 150 16.78 -31.78 4.65
CA ASN A 150 16.69 -33.14 4.14
C ASN A 150 15.60 -33.30 3.07
N VAL A 151 14.83 -32.25 2.77
CA VAL A 151 13.89 -32.22 1.66
C VAL A 151 13.98 -30.89 0.90
N THR A 152 13.69 -30.95 -0.40
CA THR A 152 13.56 -29.76 -1.25
C THR A 152 12.10 -29.61 -1.66
N LEU A 153 11.46 -28.51 -1.24
CA LEU A 153 10.17 -28.10 -1.76
C LEU A 153 10.37 -27.41 -3.10
N VAL A 154 9.65 -27.86 -4.11
CA VAL A 154 9.59 -27.22 -5.43
C VAL A 154 8.24 -26.53 -5.53
N ILE A 155 8.25 -25.21 -5.63
CA ILE A 155 7.04 -24.38 -5.81
C ILE A 155 7.23 -23.65 -7.13
N GLU A 156 6.47 -24.06 -8.14
CA GLU A 156 6.70 -23.65 -9.54
C GLU A 156 8.16 -23.93 -9.94
N ASP A 157 8.91 -22.93 -10.38
CA ASP A 157 10.33 -23.06 -10.75
C ASP A 157 11.31 -22.76 -9.60
N LYS A 158 10.80 -22.52 -8.38
CA LYS A 158 11.63 -22.17 -7.22
C LYS A 158 11.84 -23.38 -6.32
N LYS A 159 13.10 -23.60 -5.93
CA LYS A 159 13.53 -24.69 -5.03
C LYS A 159 13.90 -24.14 -3.67
N ILE A 160 13.32 -24.70 -2.61
CA ILE A 160 13.56 -24.29 -1.22
C ILE A 160 13.96 -25.53 -0.42
N ARG A 161 15.09 -25.46 0.28
CA ARG A 161 15.59 -26.54 1.12
C ARG A 161 15.06 -26.39 2.55
N VAL A 162 14.43 -27.42 3.09
CA VAL A 162 13.73 -27.40 4.39
C VAL A 162 13.89 -28.74 5.12
N SER A 163 13.50 -28.81 6.41
CA SER A 163 13.49 -30.04 7.21
C SER A 163 12.10 -30.69 7.19
N LYS A 164 12.05 -31.98 6.85
CA LYS A 164 10.83 -32.80 6.86
C LYS A 164 10.23 -32.92 8.26
N GLU A 165 11.07 -33.05 9.29
CA GLU A 165 10.66 -33.15 10.69
C GLU A 165 9.94 -31.88 11.10
N TYR A 166 10.54 -30.74 10.79
CA TYR A 166 9.95 -29.44 11.10
C TYR A 166 8.63 -29.23 10.38
N LEU A 167 8.56 -29.50 9.07
CA LEU A 167 7.32 -29.38 8.31
C LEU A 167 6.21 -30.28 8.87
N SER A 168 6.57 -31.47 9.33
CA SER A 168 5.63 -32.45 9.88
C SER A 168 5.10 -32.04 11.25
N VAL A 169 5.92 -31.42 12.10
CA VAL A 169 5.47 -30.86 13.39
C VAL A 169 4.42 -29.77 13.19
N HIS A 170 4.54 -28.96 12.13
CA HIS A 170 3.68 -27.79 11.90
C HIS A 170 2.57 -28.00 10.87
N SER A 171 2.54 -29.14 10.19
CA SER A 171 1.51 -29.45 9.19
C SER A 171 1.19 -30.95 9.18
N PRO A 172 -0.04 -31.35 9.56
CA PRO A 172 -0.44 -32.75 9.49
C PRO A 172 -0.42 -33.30 8.07
N VAL A 173 -0.58 -32.45 7.04
CA VAL A 173 -0.44 -32.83 5.64
C VAL A 173 0.99 -33.25 5.32
N PHE A 174 1.99 -32.46 5.77
CA PHE A 174 3.39 -32.84 5.57
C PHE A 174 3.80 -34.02 6.46
N ALA A 175 3.24 -34.15 7.66
CA ALA A 175 3.45 -35.31 8.50
C ALA A 175 2.99 -36.60 7.81
N ALA A 176 1.77 -36.60 7.26
CA ALA A 176 1.25 -37.73 6.49
C ALA A 176 2.08 -37.97 5.22
N MET A 177 2.50 -36.91 4.52
CA MET A 177 3.29 -37.03 3.29
C MET A 177 4.69 -37.62 3.51
N PHE A 178 5.36 -37.28 4.62
CA PHE A 178 6.75 -37.69 4.87
C PHE A 178 6.89 -38.90 5.79
N PHE A 179 5.95 -39.09 6.72
CA PHE A 179 6.03 -40.07 7.79
C PHE A 179 4.75 -40.88 7.96
N GLY A 180 3.78 -40.74 7.04
CA GLY A 180 2.59 -41.58 7.06
C GLY A 180 2.98 -43.06 7.07
N ASP A 181 2.22 -43.85 7.83
CA ASP A 181 2.10 -45.29 7.61
C ASP A 181 1.60 -45.57 6.18
#